data_AF-A0A8H6NEE4-F1
#
_entry.id   AF-A0A8H6NEE4-F1
#
_cell.length_a   1.000
_cell.length_b   1.000
_cell.length_c   1.000
_cell.angle_alpha   90.00
_cell.angle_beta   90.00
_cell.angle_gamma   90.00
#
_symmetry.space_group_name_H-M   'P 1'
#
loop_
_entity.id
_entity.type
_entity.pdbx_description
1 polymer ?
#
loop_
_entity_poly.entity_id
_entity_poly.type
_entity_poly.pdbx_seq_one_letter_code
_entity_poly.pdbx_strand_id
1 'polypeptide(L)'
;MFFLCKPRQPSPPPPPRPPCLVNGCTRRVIKCEPNGKGKGAVMLSQYCKDHACRQRLDVKMCSNQKAEGMTKYCEDHRRCGSEACNRLRFCADSSQEYPYCQKHICSVDGCHQKRAPGSRMCVHHTPTCLIPGCGLPRTDGGLYCDAHTCTDEECDGVISGGNWCKDHRICRTTGCDQPRAVTPGGKCEGVCWKHLPTTCRSPGCTTLVSGGVKLCGLHKCTYPPCLEPKDNSKDVSRIYCTSHTCEHSSCPQPISNPSDPSTSRYCIMHTCKTPTCPQASKPGSVHCALHACNYPACTYPRPADPLYVFCVTHTCRAQGCTGQARSEGGYCAETHSCGVPGCPGLRTGEDLCTSHGAAAAAAGYTLFHHPPPPTPPASSVGPTKHTTYIGPTEEALGLRLREERERMECAARLDREMRAWEAAARGGGVHVDRRSRAERMRSCDSGMGLASPSDYTLVS
;
A
#
# COMPACT_ATOMS: atom_id res chain seq x y z
N MET A 1 -86.65 -6.73 -76.51
CA MET A 1 -86.73 -6.27 -75.11
C MET A 1 -86.20 -4.84 -75.06
N PHE A 2 -87.09 -3.86 -74.87
CA PHE A 2 -86.72 -2.44 -74.79
C PHE A 2 -86.28 -2.12 -73.35
N PHE A 3 -85.00 -1.83 -73.14
CA PHE A 3 -84.52 -1.29 -71.87
C PHE A 3 -84.99 0.16 -71.74
N LEU A 4 -86.00 0.38 -70.89
CA LEU A 4 -86.40 1.72 -70.46
C LEU A 4 -85.22 2.37 -69.72
N CYS A 5 -84.52 3.30 -70.37
CA CYS A 5 -83.64 4.26 -69.71
C CYS A 5 -84.46 5.09 -68.72
N LYS A 6 -84.43 4.73 -67.43
CA LYS A 6 -84.96 5.60 -66.38
C LYS A 6 -84.15 6.90 -66.38
N PRO A 7 -84.78 8.07 -66.55
CA PRO A 7 -84.09 9.34 -66.41
C PRO A 7 -83.46 9.41 -65.03
N ARG A 8 -82.14 9.60 -65.00
CA ARG A 8 -81.36 9.75 -63.77
C ARG A 8 -81.88 11.01 -63.08
N GLN A 9 -82.61 10.86 -61.98
CA GLN A 9 -83.05 12.01 -61.22
C GLN A 9 -81.81 12.83 -60.81
N PRO A 10 -81.83 14.16 -60.97
CA PRO A 10 -80.73 15.01 -60.54
C PRO A 10 -80.51 14.75 -59.05
N SER A 11 -79.29 14.32 -58.70
CA SER A 11 -78.93 14.16 -57.30
C SER A 11 -79.09 15.50 -56.59
N PRO A 12 -79.67 15.53 -55.37
CA PRO A 12 -79.79 16.76 -54.61
C PRO A 12 -78.41 17.42 -54.48
N PRO A 13 -78.33 18.77 -54.54
CA PRO A 13 -77.06 19.46 -54.42
C PRO A 13 -76.41 19.09 -53.08
N PRO A 14 -75.09 18.80 -53.08
CA PRO A 14 -74.40 18.43 -51.86
C PRO A 14 -74.51 19.56 -50.83
N PRO A 15 -74.62 19.24 -49.53
CA PRO A 15 -74.69 20.25 -48.49
C PRO A 15 -73.47 21.19 -48.55
N PRO A 16 -73.65 22.49 -48.27
CA PRO A 16 -72.55 23.45 -48.32
C PRO A 16 -71.47 23.06 -47.32
N ARG A 17 -70.21 23.13 -47.74
CA ARG A 17 -69.07 22.81 -46.87
C ARG A 17 -69.00 23.81 -45.70
N PRO A 18 -68.61 23.37 -44.49
CA PRO A 18 -68.40 24.29 -43.38
C PRO A 18 -67.25 25.28 -43.66
N PRO A 19 -67.25 26.46 -43.00
CA PRO A 19 -66.15 27.40 -43.07
C PRO A 19 -64.89 26.87 -42.37
N CYS A 20 -63.73 27.43 -42.71
CA CYS A 20 -62.46 27.14 -42.05
C CYS A 20 -62.49 27.56 -40.56
N LEU A 21 -61.95 26.74 -39.66
CA LEU A 21 -61.88 27.05 -38.22
C LEU A 21 -60.85 28.13 -37.82
N VAL A 22 -60.11 28.71 -38.77
CA VAL A 22 -59.12 29.77 -38.47
C VAL A 22 -59.86 31.10 -38.39
N ASN A 23 -59.70 31.82 -37.28
CA ASN A 23 -60.33 33.12 -37.06
C ASN A 23 -60.03 34.09 -38.21
N GLY A 24 -61.07 34.69 -38.78
CA GLY A 24 -60.96 35.61 -39.92
C GLY A 24 -60.86 34.95 -41.31
N CYS A 25 -60.75 33.62 -41.41
CA CYS A 25 -60.71 32.94 -42.70
C CYS A 25 -62.12 32.65 -43.25
N THR A 26 -62.47 33.27 -44.37
CA THR A 26 -63.79 33.07 -45.03
C THR A 26 -63.82 31.87 -45.99
N ARG A 27 -62.71 31.16 -46.16
CA ARG A 27 -62.61 30.03 -47.10
C ARG A 27 -63.29 28.78 -46.56
N ARG A 28 -63.77 27.93 -47.46
CA ARG A 28 -64.40 26.64 -47.11
C ARG A 28 -63.34 25.57 -46.85
N VAL A 29 -63.69 24.61 -45.99
CA VAL A 29 -62.80 23.47 -45.71
C VAL A 29 -62.53 22.63 -46.96
N ILE A 30 -61.36 21.98 -47.00
CA ILE A 30 -61.01 21.09 -48.12
C ILE A 30 -61.64 19.71 -47.98
N LYS A 31 -62.05 19.20 -49.14
CA LYS A 31 -62.46 17.82 -49.35
C LYS A 31 -61.26 17.07 -49.92
N CYS A 32 -60.78 16.04 -49.25
CA CYS A 32 -59.73 15.18 -49.77
C CYS A 32 -60.34 13.86 -50.22
N GLU A 33 -60.15 13.56 -51.51
CA GLU A 33 -60.55 12.28 -52.06
C GLU A 33 -59.39 11.27 -51.85
N PRO A 34 -59.69 10.05 -51.41
CA PRO A 34 -58.68 9.01 -51.27
C PRO A 34 -58.05 8.76 -52.64
N ASN A 35 -56.72 8.64 -52.67
CA ASN A 35 -55.97 8.51 -53.92
C ASN A 35 -55.97 7.01 -54.28
N GLY A 36 -57.11 6.49 -54.71
CA GLY A 36 -57.30 5.07 -54.99
C GLY A 36 -58.67 4.79 -55.59
N LYS A 37 -58.73 3.84 -56.53
CA LYS A 37 -59.95 3.46 -57.29
C LYS A 37 -61.07 2.81 -56.43
N GLY A 38 -60.99 2.89 -55.11
CA GLY A 38 -62.01 2.40 -54.19
C GLY A 38 -63.00 3.51 -53.82
N LYS A 39 -64.26 3.14 -53.56
CA LYS A 39 -65.28 4.02 -52.96
C LYS A 39 -64.93 4.35 -51.49
N GLY A 40 -63.78 4.96 -51.26
CA GLY A 40 -63.37 5.40 -49.93
C GLY A 40 -64.22 6.59 -49.50
N ALA A 41 -64.55 6.64 -48.21
CA ALA A 41 -65.25 7.77 -47.63
C ALA A 41 -64.49 9.07 -47.90
N VAL A 42 -65.22 10.10 -48.30
CA VAL A 42 -64.70 11.44 -48.45
C VAL A 42 -64.22 11.94 -47.08
N MET A 43 -62.95 12.33 -46.99
CA MET A 43 -62.42 12.96 -45.78
C MET A 43 -62.56 14.48 -45.88
N LEU A 44 -63.20 15.09 -44.89
CA LEU A 44 -63.25 16.54 -44.72
C LEU A 44 -62.17 16.98 -43.75
N SER A 45 -61.37 17.97 -44.15
CA SER A 45 -60.49 18.68 -43.22
C SER A 45 -61.29 19.66 -42.38
N GLN A 46 -60.75 20.05 -41.23
CA GLN A 46 -61.28 21.15 -40.42
C GLN A 46 -60.87 22.53 -40.97
N TYR A 47 -59.97 22.55 -41.95
CA TYR A 47 -59.33 23.76 -42.47
C TYR A 47 -59.40 23.86 -44.00
N CYS A 48 -59.22 25.07 -44.53
CA CYS A 48 -59.13 25.34 -45.97
C CYS A 48 -57.78 24.88 -46.56
N LYS A 49 -57.58 25.02 -47.88
CA LYS A 49 -56.38 24.50 -48.60
C LYS A 49 -55.07 25.07 -48.05
N ASP A 50 -55.12 26.31 -47.59
CA ASP A 50 -53.96 27.04 -47.10
C ASP A 50 -53.63 26.61 -45.68
N HIS A 51 -54.65 26.43 -44.84
CA HIS A 51 -54.50 26.12 -43.42
C HIS A 51 -54.48 24.61 -43.09
N ALA A 52 -54.95 23.73 -43.98
CA ALA A 52 -55.08 22.30 -43.72
C ALA A 52 -53.78 21.52 -43.92
N CYS A 53 -53.25 20.92 -42.86
CA CYS A 53 -52.13 19.97 -42.98
C CYS A 53 -52.47 18.84 -43.97
N ARG A 54 -51.55 18.54 -44.89
CA ARG A 54 -51.75 17.48 -45.91
C ARG A 54 -51.53 16.06 -45.39
N GLN A 55 -51.10 15.88 -44.15
CA GLN A 55 -50.91 14.55 -43.56
C GLN A 55 -52.25 13.84 -43.38
N ARG A 56 -52.31 12.58 -43.84
CA ARG A 56 -53.45 11.68 -43.63
C ARG A 56 -53.15 10.76 -42.46
N LEU A 57 -54.11 10.63 -41.54
CA LEU A 57 -54.10 9.74 -40.38
C LEU A 57 -55.21 8.71 -40.59
N ASP A 58 -54.90 7.65 -41.36
CA ASP A 58 -55.80 6.57 -41.79
C ASP A 58 -57.13 7.03 -42.41
N VAL A 59 -58.11 7.33 -41.56
CA VAL A 59 -59.49 7.72 -41.91
C VAL A 59 -59.78 9.20 -41.72
N LYS A 60 -58.82 9.99 -41.22
CA LYS A 60 -58.99 11.43 -40.95
C LYS A 60 -57.81 12.24 -41.48
N MET A 61 -58.08 13.50 -41.82
CA MET A 61 -57.03 14.49 -42.05
C MET A 61 -56.49 14.98 -40.70
N CYS A 62 -55.21 15.35 -40.66
CA CYS A 62 -54.62 15.99 -39.48
C CYS A 62 -55.47 17.21 -39.04
N SER A 63 -55.79 17.26 -37.74
CA SER A 63 -56.58 18.32 -37.11
C SER A 63 -55.78 19.55 -36.71
N ASN A 64 -54.48 19.61 -37.02
CA ASN A 64 -53.63 20.74 -36.68
C ASN A 64 -53.53 21.71 -37.86
N GLN A 65 -53.64 23.00 -37.57
CA GLN A 65 -53.47 24.06 -38.55
C GLN A 65 -52.01 24.17 -38.98
N LYS A 66 -51.77 24.58 -40.23
CA LYS A 66 -50.44 24.99 -40.67
C LYS A 66 -50.07 26.35 -40.10
N ALA A 67 -48.77 26.55 -39.87
CA ALA A 67 -48.23 27.87 -39.62
C ALA A 67 -48.38 28.75 -40.87
N GLU A 68 -48.47 30.07 -40.68
CA GLU A 68 -48.52 31.03 -41.77
C GLU A 68 -47.30 30.86 -42.70
N GLY A 69 -47.55 30.57 -43.98
CA GLY A 69 -46.50 30.30 -44.97
C GLY A 69 -46.88 29.21 -45.97
N MET A 70 -46.00 28.95 -46.95
CA MET A 70 -46.23 27.97 -48.03
C MET A 70 -45.95 26.51 -47.64
N THR A 71 -45.99 26.17 -46.34
CA THR A 71 -45.71 24.80 -45.91
C THR A 71 -46.86 23.85 -46.26
N LYS A 72 -46.54 22.58 -46.51
CA LYS A 72 -47.56 21.55 -46.82
C LYS A 72 -48.12 20.87 -45.57
N TYR A 73 -47.39 20.93 -44.45
CA TYR A 73 -47.66 20.18 -43.24
C TYR A 73 -47.70 21.09 -42.00
N CYS A 74 -48.42 20.71 -40.94
CA CYS A 74 -48.40 21.44 -39.67
C CYS A 74 -47.05 21.22 -38.96
N GLU A 75 -46.80 22.01 -37.91
CA GLU A 75 -45.52 21.96 -37.21
C GLU A 75 -45.19 20.58 -36.63
N ASP A 76 -46.18 19.87 -36.08
CA ASP A 76 -45.99 18.53 -35.55
C ASP A 76 -45.56 17.52 -36.62
N HIS A 77 -46.14 17.62 -37.82
CA HIS A 77 -45.78 16.75 -38.94
C HIS A 77 -44.52 17.21 -39.68
N ARG A 78 -44.00 18.40 -39.39
CA ARG A 78 -42.69 18.85 -39.87
C ARG A 78 -41.56 18.46 -38.93
N ARG A 79 -41.86 18.07 -37.68
CA ARG A 79 -40.85 17.63 -36.70
C ARG A 79 -40.33 16.24 -37.01
N CYS A 80 -39.11 16.00 -36.54
CA CYS A 80 -38.48 14.69 -36.54
C CYS A 80 -39.24 13.74 -35.60
N GLY A 81 -39.65 12.58 -36.09
CA GLY A 81 -40.28 11.51 -35.30
C GLY A 81 -39.33 10.76 -34.36
N SER A 82 -38.18 11.35 -34.01
CA SER A 82 -37.30 10.83 -32.96
C SER A 82 -37.74 11.43 -31.64
N GLU A 83 -37.81 10.61 -30.59
CA GLU A 83 -38.08 11.08 -29.23
C GLU A 83 -37.14 12.23 -28.86
N ALA A 84 -37.70 13.27 -28.24
CA ALA A 84 -36.99 14.50 -27.84
C ALA A 84 -36.32 15.32 -28.95
N CYS A 85 -36.63 15.09 -30.24
CA CYS A 85 -36.05 15.89 -31.33
C CYS A 85 -37.01 16.94 -31.89
N ASN A 86 -36.75 18.21 -31.58
CA ASN A 86 -37.53 19.35 -32.10
C ASN A 86 -37.06 19.85 -33.48
N ARG A 87 -36.16 19.13 -34.16
CA ARG A 87 -35.64 19.54 -35.47
C ARG A 87 -36.64 19.20 -36.57
N LEU A 88 -36.64 20.01 -37.63
CA LEU A 88 -37.43 19.72 -38.83
C LEU A 88 -36.93 18.45 -39.53
N ARG A 89 -37.85 17.62 -40.00
CA ARG A 89 -37.55 16.43 -40.80
C ARG A 89 -36.87 16.81 -42.11
N PHE A 90 -36.07 15.89 -42.65
CA PHE A 90 -35.40 16.10 -43.93
C PHE A 90 -36.46 16.22 -45.03
N CYS A 91 -36.37 17.26 -45.86
CA CYS A 91 -37.39 17.60 -46.86
C CYS A 91 -38.81 17.76 -46.29
N ALA A 92 -38.98 18.55 -45.22
CA ALA A 92 -40.27 18.77 -44.54
C ALA A 92 -41.45 19.11 -45.48
N ASP A 93 -41.17 19.74 -46.63
CA ASP A 93 -42.16 20.16 -47.64
C ASP A 93 -42.29 19.22 -48.85
N SER A 94 -41.52 18.13 -48.91
CA SER A 94 -41.70 17.06 -49.89
C SER A 94 -42.83 16.12 -49.45
N SER A 95 -43.52 15.49 -50.41
CA SER A 95 -44.48 14.43 -50.11
C SER A 95 -43.81 13.10 -49.75
N GLN A 96 -42.49 13.07 -49.70
CA GLN A 96 -41.73 11.90 -49.28
C GLN A 96 -41.90 11.72 -47.76
N GLU A 97 -42.36 10.54 -47.37
CA GLU A 97 -42.67 10.15 -46.00
C GLU A 97 -41.38 9.84 -45.22
N TYR A 98 -40.46 10.80 -45.14
CA TYR A 98 -39.26 10.65 -44.30
C TYR A 98 -39.54 11.23 -42.91
N PRO A 99 -39.67 10.39 -41.87
CA PRO A 99 -40.07 10.87 -40.56
C PRO A 99 -38.93 11.53 -39.79
N TYR A 100 -37.67 11.44 -40.25
CA TYR A 100 -36.50 11.85 -39.46
C TYR A 100 -35.75 13.06 -40.04
N CYS A 101 -35.04 13.82 -39.19
CA CYS A 101 -34.16 14.91 -39.62
C CYS A 101 -32.78 14.39 -40.08
N GLN A 102 -31.95 15.26 -40.68
CA GLN A 102 -30.62 14.89 -41.19
C GLN A 102 -29.70 14.23 -40.15
N LYS A 103 -29.87 14.57 -38.86
CA LYS A 103 -29.09 13.94 -37.76
C LYS A 103 -29.56 12.55 -37.37
N HIS A 104 -30.77 12.16 -37.78
CA HIS A 104 -31.40 10.89 -37.40
C HIS A 104 -31.64 9.96 -38.60
N ILE A 105 -31.25 10.35 -39.81
CA ILE A 105 -31.22 9.48 -41.01
C ILE A 105 -29.83 8.88 -41.22
N CYS A 106 -29.77 7.65 -41.72
CA CYS A 106 -28.53 6.97 -42.12
C CYS A 106 -27.64 7.89 -42.98
N SER A 107 -26.32 7.87 -42.75
CA SER A 107 -25.36 8.64 -43.55
C SER A 107 -25.01 8.01 -44.90
N VAL A 108 -25.61 6.88 -45.26
CA VAL A 108 -25.38 6.21 -46.54
C VAL A 108 -26.28 6.87 -47.58
N ASP A 109 -25.70 7.32 -48.68
CA ASP A 109 -26.43 8.03 -49.73
C ASP A 109 -27.62 7.20 -50.23
N GLY A 110 -28.79 7.84 -50.25
CA GLY A 110 -30.07 7.20 -50.61
C GLY A 110 -30.75 6.40 -49.50
N CYS A 111 -30.14 6.24 -48.31
CA CYS A 111 -30.77 5.58 -47.18
C CYS A 111 -31.43 6.57 -46.23
N HIS A 112 -32.76 6.49 -46.10
CA HIS A 112 -33.54 7.38 -45.24
C HIS A 112 -34.04 6.70 -43.95
N GLN A 113 -33.50 5.53 -43.63
CA GLN A 113 -33.83 4.79 -42.41
C GLN A 113 -33.29 5.49 -41.16
N LYS A 114 -33.93 5.24 -40.01
CA LYS A 114 -33.48 5.74 -38.70
C LYS A 114 -32.06 5.26 -38.42
N ARG A 115 -31.19 6.15 -37.94
CA ARG A 115 -29.88 5.76 -37.41
C ARG A 115 -30.05 4.78 -36.25
N ALA A 116 -29.15 3.78 -36.19
CA ALA A 116 -29.03 2.94 -35.01
C ALA A 116 -28.51 3.78 -33.83
N PRO A 117 -28.88 3.43 -32.58
CA PRO A 117 -28.33 4.09 -31.40
C PRO A 117 -26.80 4.07 -31.42
N GLY A 118 -26.15 5.23 -31.27
CA GLY A 118 -24.69 5.35 -31.22
C GLY A 118 -23.96 5.23 -32.57
N SER A 119 -24.67 5.10 -33.71
CA SER A 119 -24.03 5.03 -35.03
C SER A 119 -24.52 6.12 -35.99
N ARG A 120 -23.69 6.48 -36.98
CA ARG A 120 -24.08 7.30 -38.13
C ARG A 120 -24.94 6.54 -39.16
N MET A 121 -25.02 5.22 -39.07
CA MET A 121 -25.71 4.35 -40.03
C MET A 121 -26.99 3.74 -39.43
N CYS A 122 -27.91 3.24 -40.27
CA CYS A 122 -29.07 2.48 -39.82
C CYS A 122 -28.70 1.03 -39.51
N VAL A 123 -29.57 0.28 -38.83
CA VAL A 123 -29.31 -1.13 -38.44
C VAL A 123 -28.92 -2.06 -39.60
N HIS A 124 -29.31 -1.76 -40.84
CA HIS A 124 -28.92 -2.55 -42.03
C HIS A 124 -27.56 -2.17 -42.59
N HIS A 125 -27.09 -0.97 -42.28
CA HIS A 125 -25.84 -0.41 -42.75
C HIS A 125 -24.77 -0.36 -41.66
N THR A 126 -25.13 -0.53 -40.39
CA THR A 126 -24.16 -0.67 -39.30
C THR A 126 -23.53 -2.06 -39.37
N PRO A 127 -22.23 -2.18 -39.73
CA PRO A 127 -21.55 -3.46 -39.74
C PRO A 127 -21.54 -4.08 -38.33
N THR A 128 -21.70 -5.40 -38.23
CA THR A 128 -21.68 -6.14 -36.96
C THR A 128 -20.26 -6.46 -36.52
N CYS A 129 -20.04 -6.55 -35.21
CA CYS A 129 -18.77 -6.92 -34.59
C CYS A 129 -18.18 -8.18 -35.26
N LEU A 130 -16.88 -8.15 -35.61
CA LEU A 130 -16.19 -9.28 -36.24
C LEU A 130 -16.04 -10.51 -35.35
N ILE A 131 -16.29 -10.40 -34.04
CA ILE A 131 -16.24 -11.56 -33.14
C ILE A 131 -17.40 -12.51 -33.46
N PRO A 132 -17.11 -13.77 -33.83
CA PRO A 132 -18.14 -14.75 -34.14
C PRO A 132 -19.17 -14.87 -33.00
N GLY A 133 -20.45 -14.72 -33.33
CA GLY A 133 -21.55 -14.85 -32.37
C GLY A 133 -21.90 -13.60 -31.56
N CYS A 134 -21.16 -12.49 -31.67
CA CYS A 134 -21.49 -11.27 -30.93
C CYS A 134 -22.77 -10.59 -31.45
N GLY A 135 -22.86 -10.37 -32.76
CA GLY A 135 -24.03 -9.75 -33.41
C GLY A 135 -24.28 -8.26 -33.07
N LEU A 136 -23.54 -7.66 -32.15
CA LEU A 136 -23.68 -6.24 -31.80
C LEU A 136 -23.12 -5.33 -32.90
N PRO A 137 -23.68 -4.13 -33.08
CA PRO A 137 -23.16 -3.14 -34.03
C PRO A 137 -21.74 -2.70 -33.66
N ARG A 138 -20.89 -2.47 -34.67
CA ARG A 138 -19.56 -1.86 -34.49
C ARG A 138 -19.66 -0.40 -34.05
N THR A 139 -18.61 0.09 -33.42
CA THR A 139 -18.43 1.54 -33.18
C THR A 139 -18.17 2.27 -34.51
N ASP A 140 -18.48 3.57 -34.56
CA ASP A 140 -18.26 4.40 -35.75
C ASP A 140 -16.75 4.50 -36.05
N GLY A 141 -16.25 3.61 -36.92
CA GLY A 141 -14.85 3.52 -37.34
C GLY A 141 -14.08 2.29 -36.84
N GLY A 142 -14.61 1.57 -35.83
CA GLY A 142 -13.96 0.39 -35.26
C GLY A 142 -14.31 -0.92 -35.98
N LEU A 143 -13.44 -1.92 -35.85
CA LEU A 143 -13.69 -3.30 -36.32
C LEU A 143 -14.60 -4.11 -35.37
N TYR A 144 -14.79 -3.62 -34.15
CA TYR A 144 -15.47 -4.31 -33.05
C TYR A 144 -16.56 -3.42 -32.42
N CYS A 145 -17.48 -4.01 -31.64
CA CYS A 145 -18.49 -3.27 -30.88
C CYS A 145 -17.87 -2.69 -29.59
N ASP A 146 -18.58 -1.80 -28.89
CA ASP A 146 -18.11 -1.23 -27.61
C ASP A 146 -17.67 -2.30 -26.58
N ALA A 147 -18.36 -3.44 -26.54
CA ALA A 147 -17.99 -4.55 -25.64
C ALA A 147 -16.72 -5.32 -26.04
N HIS A 148 -16.16 -5.03 -27.22
CA HIS A 148 -15.02 -5.72 -27.82
C HIS A 148 -13.91 -4.78 -28.33
N THR A 149 -14.04 -3.49 -28.09
CA THR A 149 -13.02 -2.47 -28.39
C THR A 149 -12.29 -2.10 -27.10
N CYS A 150 -10.96 -1.92 -27.17
CA CYS A 150 -10.18 -1.42 -26.05
C CYS A 150 -10.66 -0.01 -25.66
N THR A 151 -10.72 0.28 -24.36
CA THR A 151 -11.13 1.62 -23.86
C THR A 151 -10.09 2.72 -24.12
N ASP A 152 -8.92 2.37 -24.67
CA ASP A 152 -7.89 3.35 -25.02
C ASP A 152 -8.24 3.97 -26.39
N GLU A 153 -8.33 5.30 -26.46
CA GLU A 153 -8.81 6.05 -27.64
C GLU A 153 -7.93 5.83 -28.89
N GLU A 154 -6.67 5.40 -28.69
CA GLU A 154 -5.71 5.15 -29.78
C GLU A 154 -5.48 3.65 -30.04
N CYS A 155 -6.25 2.76 -29.39
CA CYS A 155 -6.05 1.31 -29.50
C CYS A 155 -7.23 0.59 -30.15
N ASP A 156 -7.01 0.08 -31.36
CA ASP A 156 -7.95 -0.81 -32.07
C ASP A 156 -7.88 -2.29 -31.60
N GLY A 157 -7.25 -2.53 -30.45
CA GLY A 157 -7.05 -3.87 -29.90
C GLY A 157 -8.35 -4.54 -29.45
N VAL A 158 -8.48 -5.84 -29.70
CA VAL A 158 -9.62 -6.65 -29.25
C VAL A 158 -9.51 -6.97 -27.77
N ILE A 159 -10.60 -6.80 -27.04
CA ILE A 159 -10.73 -7.27 -25.65
C ILE A 159 -11.40 -8.66 -25.63
N SER A 160 -10.84 -9.58 -24.84
CA SER A 160 -11.42 -10.90 -24.56
C SER A 160 -12.00 -10.91 -23.14
N GLY A 161 -12.84 -9.92 -22.83
CA GLY A 161 -13.38 -9.65 -21.50
C GLY A 161 -12.58 -8.59 -20.72
N GLY A 162 -13.30 -7.66 -20.07
CA GLY A 162 -12.74 -6.49 -19.40
C GLY A 162 -12.71 -5.25 -20.30
N ASN A 163 -12.00 -4.19 -19.90
CA ASN A 163 -11.98 -2.90 -20.62
C ASN A 163 -10.72 -2.70 -21.51
N TRP A 164 -9.74 -3.60 -21.42
CA TRP A 164 -8.40 -3.39 -21.99
C TRP A 164 -7.90 -4.59 -22.80
N CYS A 165 -7.21 -4.34 -23.92
CA CYS A 165 -6.62 -5.39 -24.74
C CYS A 165 -5.41 -6.03 -24.02
N LYS A 166 -4.85 -7.12 -24.58
CA LYS A 166 -3.71 -7.82 -23.95
C LYS A 166 -2.51 -6.89 -23.72
N ASP A 167 -2.21 -6.00 -24.66
CA ASP A 167 -1.07 -5.08 -24.59
C ASP A 167 -1.29 -3.96 -23.55
N HIS A 168 -2.55 -3.57 -23.35
CA HIS A 168 -2.95 -2.58 -22.35
C HIS A 168 -3.32 -3.19 -21.00
N ARG A 169 -3.30 -4.52 -20.89
CA ARG A 169 -3.50 -5.19 -19.60
C ARG A 169 -2.22 -5.25 -18.77
N ILE A 170 -1.03 -5.28 -19.39
CA ILE A 170 0.23 -5.60 -18.70
C ILE A 170 1.08 -4.35 -18.43
N CYS A 171 1.74 -4.32 -17.27
CA CYS A 171 2.66 -3.26 -16.85
C CYS A 171 3.76 -2.99 -17.90
N ARG A 172 4.02 -1.71 -18.23
CA ARG A 172 5.07 -1.34 -19.21
C ARG A 172 6.50 -1.54 -18.70
N THR A 173 6.67 -1.83 -17.40
CA THR A 173 7.99 -2.06 -16.79
C THR A 173 8.59 -3.37 -17.31
N THR A 174 9.81 -3.31 -17.85
CA THR A 174 10.53 -4.46 -18.40
C THR A 174 10.60 -5.61 -17.39
N GLY A 175 10.09 -6.79 -17.76
CA GLY A 175 10.04 -7.98 -16.91
C GLY A 175 8.90 -8.02 -15.88
N CYS A 176 7.88 -7.15 -15.99
CA CYS A 176 6.72 -7.15 -15.09
C CYS A 176 5.44 -7.62 -15.80
N ASP A 177 4.98 -8.84 -15.48
CA ASP A 177 3.75 -9.42 -16.05
C ASP A 177 2.47 -9.06 -15.25
N GLN A 178 2.57 -8.12 -14.31
CA GLN A 178 1.44 -7.72 -13.47
C GLN A 178 0.47 -6.81 -14.24
N PRO A 179 -0.83 -6.87 -13.92
CA PRO A 179 -1.81 -6.02 -14.59
C PRO A 179 -1.57 -4.54 -14.25
N ARG A 180 -1.82 -3.65 -15.22
CA ARG A 180 -1.77 -2.19 -15.01
C ARG A 180 -2.71 -1.74 -13.91
N ALA A 181 -2.32 -0.72 -13.15
CA ALA A 181 -3.19 -0.11 -12.16
C ALA A 181 -4.34 0.61 -12.87
N VAL A 182 -5.55 0.43 -12.36
CA VAL A 182 -6.74 1.13 -12.84
C VAL A 182 -7.21 2.06 -11.73
N THR A 183 -7.18 3.35 -12.00
CA THR A 183 -7.65 4.36 -11.03
C THR A 183 -9.17 4.29 -10.86
N PRO A 184 -9.74 4.82 -9.76
CA PRO A 184 -11.19 4.86 -9.55
C PRO A 184 -11.98 5.52 -10.69
N GLY A 185 -11.34 6.38 -11.50
CA GLY A 185 -11.93 6.99 -12.70
C GLY A 185 -11.89 6.11 -13.95
N GLY A 186 -11.49 4.84 -13.83
CA GLY A 186 -11.42 3.91 -14.95
C GLY A 186 -10.24 4.12 -15.89
N LYS A 187 -9.33 5.06 -15.63
CA LYS A 187 -8.10 5.24 -16.43
C LYS A 187 -7.05 4.21 -16.03
N CYS A 188 -6.46 3.52 -17.01
CA CYS A 188 -5.32 2.65 -16.77
C CYS A 188 -4.02 3.47 -16.74
N GLU A 189 -3.19 3.22 -15.74
CA GLU A 189 -1.85 3.78 -15.64
C GLU A 189 -0.88 2.95 -16.48
N GLY A 190 0.23 3.54 -16.94
CA GLY A 190 1.25 2.81 -17.69
C GLY A 190 1.93 1.67 -16.93
N VAL A 191 1.70 1.56 -15.62
CA VAL A 191 2.40 0.68 -14.68
C VAL A 191 1.42 -0.03 -13.73
N CYS A 192 1.82 -1.16 -13.14
CA CYS A 192 1.01 -1.89 -12.16
C CYS A 192 0.98 -1.20 -10.79
N TRP A 193 0.11 -1.64 -9.87
CA TRP A 193 0.01 -1.09 -8.51
C TRP A 193 1.32 -1.12 -7.72
N LYS A 194 2.23 -2.05 -8.03
CA LYS A 194 3.56 -2.11 -7.41
C LYS A 194 4.53 -1.07 -7.97
N HIS A 195 4.34 -0.64 -9.20
CA HIS A 195 5.21 0.30 -9.89
C HIS A 195 4.61 1.71 -9.97
N LEU A 196 3.37 1.87 -9.52
CA LEU A 196 2.72 3.16 -9.42
C LEU A 196 3.55 4.09 -8.52
N PRO A 197 3.77 5.35 -8.91
CA PRO A 197 4.42 6.31 -8.05
C PRO A 197 3.67 6.42 -6.73
N THR A 198 4.38 6.17 -5.64
CA THR A 198 3.86 6.38 -4.28
C THR A 198 4.64 7.51 -3.64
N THR A 199 4.03 8.22 -2.69
CA THR A 199 4.78 9.18 -1.88
C THR A 199 5.72 8.41 -0.96
N CYS A 200 6.88 9.01 -0.69
CA CYS A 200 7.81 8.47 0.29
C CYS A 200 7.09 8.28 1.64
N ARG A 201 7.22 7.10 2.25
CA ARG A 201 6.58 6.76 3.53
C ARG A 201 7.11 7.59 4.72
N SER A 202 8.24 8.28 4.56
CA SER A 202 8.81 9.15 5.60
C SER A 202 7.84 10.30 5.94
N PRO A 203 7.51 10.53 7.24
CA PRO A 203 6.63 11.61 7.66
C PRO A 203 7.05 12.96 7.08
N GLY A 204 6.13 13.65 6.40
CA GLY A 204 6.37 14.97 5.80
C GLY A 204 7.13 14.98 4.46
N CYS A 205 7.53 13.82 3.93
CA CYS A 205 8.20 13.76 2.63
C CYS A 205 7.19 13.66 1.47
N THR A 206 7.22 14.64 0.56
CA THR A 206 6.36 14.68 -0.63
C THR A 206 7.03 14.10 -1.89
N THR A 207 8.28 13.62 -1.78
CA THR A 207 9.01 13.04 -2.91
C THR A 207 8.32 11.77 -3.39
N LEU A 208 8.05 11.70 -4.70
CA LEU A 208 7.51 10.52 -5.35
C LEU A 208 8.59 9.46 -5.54
N VAL A 209 8.23 8.22 -5.25
CA VAL A 209 9.07 7.02 -5.41
C VAL A 209 8.37 6.05 -6.35
N SER A 210 9.14 5.48 -7.28
CA SER A 210 8.66 4.52 -8.28
C SER A 210 9.31 3.15 -8.07
N GLY A 211 8.72 2.10 -8.63
CA GLY A 211 9.33 0.77 -8.63
C GLY A 211 9.17 -0.02 -7.33
N GLY A 212 8.10 0.22 -6.56
CA GLY A 212 7.80 -0.52 -5.33
C GLY A 212 8.66 -0.15 -4.13
N VAL A 213 9.56 0.82 -4.29
CA VAL A 213 10.38 1.34 -3.19
C VAL A 213 9.51 2.25 -2.33
N LYS A 214 9.49 2.02 -1.01
CA LYS A 214 8.66 2.81 -0.06
C LYS A 214 9.32 4.11 0.39
N LEU A 215 10.61 4.30 0.11
CA LEU A 215 11.45 5.37 0.64
C LEU A 215 12.26 6.01 -0.48
N CYS A 216 12.34 7.35 -0.49
CA CYS A 216 13.12 8.06 -1.50
C CYS A 216 14.63 7.96 -1.21
N GLY A 217 15.46 8.41 -2.16
CA GLY A 217 16.92 8.39 -2.01
C GLY A 217 17.44 9.09 -0.76
N LEU A 218 16.69 10.07 -0.24
CA LEU A 218 17.04 10.79 0.98
C LEU A 218 16.72 10.00 2.26
N HIS A 219 15.71 9.13 2.22
CA HIS A 219 15.21 8.41 3.39
C HIS A 219 15.58 6.92 3.42
N LYS A 220 16.08 6.37 2.31
CA LYS A 220 16.60 4.99 2.25
C LYS A 220 18.04 4.93 2.74
N CYS A 221 18.43 3.83 3.40
CA CYS A 221 19.82 3.57 3.76
C CYS A 221 20.76 3.76 2.55
N THR A 222 21.88 4.44 2.76
CA THR A 222 22.87 4.68 1.68
C THR A 222 23.58 3.40 1.24
N TYR A 223 23.61 2.35 2.07
CA TYR A 223 24.27 1.08 1.75
C TYR A 223 23.43 0.22 0.80
N PRO A 224 23.85 -0.02 -0.46
CA PRO A 224 23.14 -0.92 -1.37
C PRO A 224 23.42 -2.38 -0.98
N PRO A 225 22.42 -3.30 -0.96
CA PRO A 225 21.04 -3.20 -1.46
C PRO A 225 19.98 -2.86 -0.40
N CYS A 226 20.36 -2.26 0.73
CA CYS A 226 19.45 -2.04 1.85
C CYS A 226 18.31 -1.07 1.50
N LEU A 227 17.06 -1.49 1.78
CA LEU A 227 15.85 -0.69 1.57
C LEU A 227 15.24 -0.16 2.88
N GLU A 228 15.92 -0.37 4.00
CA GLU A 228 15.48 0.10 5.31
C GLU A 228 15.59 1.62 5.45
N PRO A 229 14.75 2.25 6.29
CA PRO A 229 14.82 3.68 6.55
C PRO A 229 16.12 4.05 7.26
N LYS A 230 16.67 5.21 6.91
CA LYS A 230 17.78 5.80 7.66
C LYS A 230 17.34 6.08 9.10
N ASP A 231 18.25 5.91 10.06
CA ASP A 231 18.00 6.23 11.47
C ASP A 231 18.19 7.73 11.76
N ASN A 232 17.44 8.57 11.05
CA ASN A 232 17.54 10.02 11.18
C ASN A 232 16.69 10.56 12.34
N SER A 233 16.07 9.66 13.11
CA SER A 233 15.18 10.00 14.21
C SER A 233 15.89 10.78 15.33
N LYS A 234 17.17 10.47 15.55
CA LYS A 234 18.00 11.08 16.61
C LYS A 234 19.05 12.05 16.07
N ASP A 235 19.50 11.86 14.84
CA ASP A 235 20.60 12.63 14.26
C ASP A 235 20.46 12.69 12.72
N VAL A 236 20.30 13.90 12.19
CA VAL A 236 20.14 14.16 10.75
C VAL A 236 21.40 13.78 9.96
N SER A 237 22.56 13.74 10.62
CA SER A 237 23.83 13.35 10.00
C SER A 237 23.94 11.85 9.74
N ARG A 238 23.07 11.02 10.34
CA ARG A 238 23.02 9.59 10.04
C ARG A 238 22.57 9.40 8.59
N ILE A 239 23.35 8.63 7.84
CA ILE A 239 23.05 8.29 6.44
C ILE A 239 22.72 6.81 6.27
N TYR A 240 22.84 6.02 7.33
CA TYR A 240 22.60 4.58 7.36
C TYR A 240 21.37 4.24 8.22
N CYS A 241 20.81 3.04 8.05
CA CYS A 241 19.76 2.53 8.94
C CYS A 241 20.36 2.08 10.28
N THR A 242 19.51 1.72 11.26
CA THR A 242 19.94 1.26 12.58
C THR A 242 20.88 0.04 12.52
N SER A 243 20.65 -0.89 11.59
CA SER A 243 21.49 -2.08 11.42
C SER A 243 22.84 -1.78 10.75
N HIS A 244 22.94 -0.70 9.99
CA HIS A 244 24.18 -0.33 9.30
C HIS A 244 24.94 0.81 9.99
N THR A 245 24.39 1.39 11.05
CA THR A 245 25.05 2.43 11.85
C THR A 245 25.73 1.80 13.05
N CYS A 246 26.90 2.31 13.43
CA CYS A 246 27.57 1.88 14.65
C CYS A 246 26.66 2.04 15.89
N GLU A 247 26.61 1.01 16.75
CA GLU A 247 25.80 1.01 17.97
C GLU A 247 26.32 1.99 19.04
N HIS A 248 27.53 2.54 18.88
CA HIS A 248 28.07 3.57 19.78
C HIS A 248 27.22 4.85 19.71
N SER A 249 26.78 5.35 20.86
CA SER A 249 25.70 6.35 21.01
C SER A 249 25.87 7.65 20.19
N SER A 250 27.10 8.01 19.84
CA SER A 250 27.45 9.24 19.11
C SER A 250 28.14 9.00 17.77
N CYS A 251 28.22 7.76 17.27
CA CYS A 251 28.99 7.44 16.08
C CYS A 251 28.10 7.35 14.83
N PRO A 252 28.18 8.28 13.86
CA PRO A 252 27.42 8.19 12.61
C PRO A 252 28.07 7.26 11.58
N GLN A 253 29.22 6.66 11.90
CA GLN A 253 29.96 5.81 10.98
C GLN A 253 29.25 4.47 10.76
N PRO A 254 29.42 3.87 9.57
CA PRO A 254 28.85 2.56 9.31
C PRO A 254 29.54 1.48 10.15
N ILE A 255 28.85 0.38 10.39
CA ILE A 255 29.45 -0.83 10.97
C ILE A 255 30.61 -1.34 10.10
N SER A 256 31.56 -2.06 10.71
CA SER A 256 32.79 -2.52 10.03
C SER A 256 32.52 -3.50 8.88
N ASN A 257 31.45 -4.31 8.99
CA ASN A 257 30.99 -5.21 7.93
C ASN A 257 29.51 -4.95 7.62
N PRO A 258 29.19 -3.97 6.75
CA PRO A 258 27.80 -3.64 6.42
C PRO A 258 27.07 -4.74 5.63
N SER A 259 27.80 -5.67 5.00
CA SER A 259 27.20 -6.80 4.28
C SER A 259 26.54 -7.82 5.21
N ASP A 260 27.02 -7.90 6.46
CA ASP A 260 26.48 -8.81 7.47
C ASP A 260 26.36 -8.10 8.84
N PRO A 261 25.27 -7.34 9.04
CA PRO A 261 25.00 -6.61 10.29
C PRO A 261 24.94 -7.48 11.54
N SER A 262 24.70 -8.78 11.38
CA SER A 262 24.62 -9.71 12.50
C SER A 262 25.98 -9.98 13.13
N THR A 263 27.05 -9.87 12.34
CA THR A 263 28.44 -10.15 12.78
C THR A 263 29.16 -8.93 13.33
N SER A 264 28.75 -7.72 12.92
CA SER A 264 29.44 -6.48 13.27
C SER A 264 28.46 -5.42 13.74
N ARG A 265 28.49 -5.09 15.04
CA ARG A 265 27.66 -4.01 15.63
C ARG A 265 28.37 -2.66 15.74
N TYR A 266 29.68 -2.64 15.53
CA TYR A 266 30.51 -1.45 15.71
C TYR A 266 31.26 -1.09 14.44
N CYS A 267 31.61 0.19 14.27
CA CYS A 267 32.47 0.65 13.17
C CYS A 267 33.92 0.21 13.39
N ILE A 268 34.79 0.41 12.40
CA ILE A 268 36.21 0.03 12.50
C ILE A 268 36.94 0.69 13.68
N MET A 269 36.53 1.89 14.10
CA MET A 269 37.11 2.59 15.25
C MET A 269 36.58 2.07 16.59
N HIS A 270 35.36 1.55 16.59
CA HIS A 270 34.69 1.04 17.79
C HIS A 270 34.70 -0.49 17.87
N THR A 271 35.35 -1.18 16.94
CA THR A 271 35.50 -2.64 16.96
C THR A 271 36.82 -3.00 17.62
N CYS A 272 36.81 -4.04 18.46
CA CYS A 272 38.05 -4.57 19.01
C CYS A 272 39.00 -5.04 17.91
N LYS A 273 40.25 -4.58 17.94
CA LYS A 273 41.30 -4.99 16.97
C LYS A 273 41.69 -6.48 17.08
N THR A 274 41.31 -7.15 18.17
CA THR A 274 41.56 -8.59 18.33
C THR A 274 40.74 -9.37 17.31
N PRO A 275 41.35 -10.24 16.47
CA PRO A 275 40.63 -11.02 15.49
C PRO A 275 39.45 -11.77 16.12
N THR A 276 38.31 -11.83 15.42
CA THR A 276 37.08 -12.53 15.84
C THR A 276 36.35 -11.97 17.06
N CYS A 277 36.82 -10.89 17.69
CA CYS A 277 36.12 -10.31 18.84
C CYS A 277 35.00 -9.35 18.40
N PRO A 278 33.72 -9.63 18.67
CA PRO A 278 32.61 -8.79 18.24
C PRO A 278 32.33 -7.61 19.19
N GLN A 279 33.19 -7.41 20.21
CA GLN A 279 32.95 -6.46 21.28
C GLN A 279 33.42 -5.05 20.92
N ALA A 280 32.78 -4.04 21.52
CA ALA A 280 33.18 -2.65 21.39
C ALA A 280 34.58 -2.40 21.94
N SER A 281 35.38 -1.57 21.29
CA SER A 281 36.61 -1.04 21.87
C SER A 281 36.29 -0.15 23.07
N LYS A 282 37.16 -0.19 24.09
CA LYS A 282 37.05 0.68 25.27
C LYS A 282 37.41 2.12 24.88
N PRO A 283 36.80 3.16 25.46
CA PRO A 283 37.22 4.55 25.24
C PRO A 283 38.73 4.72 25.46
N GLY A 284 39.42 5.28 24.46
CA GLY A 284 40.88 5.47 24.49
C GLY A 284 41.72 4.22 24.19
N SER A 285 41.11 3.09 23.81
CA SER A 285 41.81 1.88 23.38
C SER A 285 41.26 1.36 22.06
N VAL A 286 42.07 0.60 21.32
CA VAL A 286 41.63 -0.16 20.13
C VAL A 286 41.14 -1.56 20.48
N HIS A 287 41.21 -1.95 21.76
CA HIS A 287 40.79 -3.25 22.27
C HIS A 287 39.56 -3.11 23.18
N CYS A 288 38.73 -4.17 23.26
CA CYS A 288 37.57 -4.19 24.16
C CYS A 288 38.00 -4.35 25.62
N ALA A 289 37.07 -4.25 26.58
CA ALA A 289 37.39 -4.43 28.00
C ALA A 289 38.03 -5.80 28.33
N LEU A 290 37.76 -6.83 27.51
CA LEU A 290 38.36 -8.16 27.63
C LEU A 290 39.68 -8.32 26.87
N HIS A 291 40.15 -7.32 26.14
CA HIS A 291 41.42 -7.40 25.41
C HIS A 291 42.34 -6.22 25.69
N ALA A 292 41.82 -5.14 26.27
CA ALA A 292 42.58 -3.96 26.68
C ALA A 292 43.21 -4.20 28.05
N CYS A 293 44.37 -3.58 28.27
CA CYS A 293 44.92 -3.44 29.60
C CYS A 293 43.97 -2.67 30.52
N ASN A 294 43.78 -3.13 31.76
CA ASN A 294 42.95 -2.44 32.74
C ASN A 294 43.61 -1.16 33.30
N TYR A 295 44.89 -0.92 33.01
CA TYR A 295 45.60 0.29 33.44
C TYR A 295 45.01 1.54 32.74
N PRO A 296 44.73 2.64 33.47
CA PRO A 296 44.19 3.87 32.88
C PRO A 296 45.05 4.38 31.72
N ALA A 297 44.41 4.79 30.62
CA ALA A 297 45.06 5.30 29.40
C ALA A 297 46.02 4.34 28.66
N CYS A 298 46.13 3.08 29.07
CA CYS A 298 46.95 2.11 28.33
C CYS A 298 46.23 1.61 27.06
N THR A 299 46.91 1.71 25.92
CA THR A 299 46.41 1.27 24.60
C THR A 299 46.83 -0.16 24.24
N TYR A 300 47.75 -0.75 24.99
CA TYR A 300 48.29 -2.09 24.71
C TYR A 300 47.29 -3.21 25.08
N PRO A 301 47.27 -4.30 24.29
CA PRO A 301 46.45 -5.45 24.60
C PRO A 301 46.97 -6.21 25.82
N ARG A 302 46.06 -6.87 26.55
CA ARG A 302 46.40 -7.87 27.55
C ARG A 302 46.81 -9.21 26.89
N PRO A 303 47.57 -10.08 27.56
CA PRO A 303 47.85 -11.43 27.08
C PRO A 303 46.59 -12.23 26.78
N ALA A 304 46.70 -13.27 25.94
CA ALA A 304 45.56 -14.14 25.59
C ALA A 304 44.99 -14.91 26.79
N ASP A 305 45.79 -15.09 27.84
CA ASP A 305 45.38 -15.78 29.07
C ASP A 305 44.42 -14.90 29.89
N PRO A 306 43.18 -15.37 30.16
CA PRO A 306 42.15 -14.60 30.86
C PRO A 306 42.50 -14.26 32.32
N LEU A 307 43.51 -14.91 32.92
CA LEU A 307 44.01 -14.60 34.26
C LEU A 307 44.78 -13.28 34.31
N TYR A 308 45.25 -12.79 33.16
CA TYR A 308 46.01 -11.54 33.07
C TYR A 308 45.08 -10.38 32.69
N VAL A 309 44.85 -9.48 33.64
CA VAL A 309 44.03 -8.26 33.42
C VAL A 309 44.85 -7.03 32.97
N PHE A 310 46.18 -7.15 32.97
CA PHE A 310 47.12 -6.10 32.56
C PHE A 310 47.94 -6.55 31.33
N CYS A 311 48.51 -5.62 30.56
CA CYS A 311 49.43 -5.94 29.47
C CYS A 311 50.81 -6.32 30.03
N VAL A 312 51.70 -6.85 29.18
CA VAL A 312 53.03 -7.31 29.60
C VAL A 312 53.86 -6.23 30.32
N THR A 313 53.65 -4.95 30.01
CA THR A 313 54.33 -3.85 30.70
C THR A 313 53.67 -3.44 32.02
N HIS A 314 52.39 -3.77 32.23
CA HIS A 314 51.65 -3.46 33.45
C HIS A 314 51.38 -4.68 34.34
N THR A 315 51.78 -5.87 33.92
CA THR A 315 51.79 -7.09 34.73
C THR A 315 53.08 -7.16 35.54
N CYS A 316 52.99 -7.64 36.78
CA CYS A 316 54.16 -7.93 37.60
C CYS A 316 55.14 -8.85 36.88
N ARG A 317 56.43 -8.47 36.87
CA ARG A 317 57.50 -9.27 36.26
C ARG A 317 57.79 -10.60 36.98
N ALA A 318 57.30 -10.79 38.21
CA ALA A 318 57.50 -12.04 38.95
C ALA A 318 56.72 -13.20 38.29
N GLN A 319 57.37 -14.36 38.18
CA GLN A 319 56.80 -15.52 37.51
C GLN A 319 55.49 -15.97 38.18
N GLY A 320 54.41 -16.07 37.40
CA GLY A 320 53.08 -16.47 37.87
C GLY A 320 52.29 -15.39 38.60
N CYS A 321 52.82 -14.18 38.77
CA CYS A 321 52.08 -13.08 39.39
C CYS A 321 51.25 -12.32 38.34
N THR A 322 49.95 -12.20 38.57
CA THR A 322 49.00 -11.49 37.68
C THR A 322 48.69 -10.06 38.15
N GLY A 323 49.32 -9.61 39.25
CA GLY A 323 49.09 -8.30 39.85
C GLY A 323 49.61 -7.13 38.99
N GLN A 324 49.12 -5.92 39.31
CA GLN A 324 49.52 -4.68 38.65
C GLN A 324 50.97 -4.30 39.01
N ALA A 325 51.82 -4.06 38.01
CA ALA A 325 53.16 -3.53 38.22
C ALA A 325 53.11 -2.07 38.70
N ARG A 326 53.99 -1.71 39.66
CA ARG A 326 54.09 -0.35 40.20
C ARG A 326 54.58 0.67 39.17
N SER A 327 55.41 0.21 38.23
CA SER A 327 55.96 0.95 37.10
C SER A 327 55.95 0.05 35.86
N GLU A 328 56.05 0.64 34.67
CA GLU A 328 56.15 -0.15 33.43
C GLU A 328 57.32 -1.15 33.51
N GLY A 329 57.01 -2.44 33.32
CA GLY A 329 57.96 -3.56 33.41
C GLY A 329 58.44 -3.92 34.82
N GLY A 330 57.84 -3.34 35.86
CA GLY A 330 58.25 -3.50 37.26
C GLY A 330 57.58 -4.67 38.01
N TYR A 331 57.70 -4.61 39.33
CA TYR A 331 57.09 -5.57 40.26
C TYR A 331 55.83 -4.99 40.91
N CYS A 332 54.90 -5.84 41.36
CA CYS A 332 53.68 -5.38 42.02
C CYS A 332 53.98 -4.80 43.41
N ALA A 333 53.21 -3.77 43.78
CA ALA A 333 53.40 -3.06 45.04
C ALA A 333 53.26 -3.97 46.28
N GLU A 334 52.32 -4.92 46.20
CA GLU A 334 51.87 -5.72 47.33
C GLU A 334 52.89 -6.77 47.81
N THR A 335 53.57 -7.46 46.88
CA THR A 335 54.39 -8.62 47.24
C THR A 335 55.82 -8.57 46.71
N HIS A 336 56.02 -8.05 45.49
CA HIS A 336 57.30 -8.23 44.79
C HIS A 336 58.14 -6.95 44.69
N SER A 337 57.54 -5.77 44.82
CA SER A 337 58.30 -4.51 44.75
C SER A 337 59.07 -4.24 46.04
N CYS A 338 60.26 -3.66 45.89
CA CYS A 338 61.00 -3.11 47.01
C CYS A 338 60.20 -2.00 47.70
N GLY A 339 60.16 -2.02 49.03
CA GLY A 339 59.49 -1.02 49.86
C GLY A 339 60.03 0.40 49.70
N VAL A 340 61.26 0.57 49.18
CA VAL A 340 61.83 1.88 48.89
C VAL A 340 61.07 2.53 47.72
N PRO A 341 60.45 3.72 47.91
CA PRO A 341 59.73 4.42 46.85
C PRO A 341 60.58 4.65 45.61
N GLY A 342 60.05 4.30 44.44
CA GLY A 342 60.75 4.47 43.15
C GLY A 342 61.77 3.39 42.80
N CYS A 343 62.04 2.42 43.68
CA CYS A 343 62.96 1.33 43.37
C CYS A 343 62.30 0.26 42.47
N PRO A 344 62.87 -0.08 41.30
CA PRO A 344 62.35 -1.13 40.44
C PRO A 344 62.81 -2.55 40.84
N GLY A 345 63.55 -2.69 41.95
CA GLY A 345 64.14 -3.96 42.38
C GLY A 345 63.13 -4.98 42.90
N LEU A 346 63.42 -6.26 42.67
CA LEU A 346 62.69 -7.41 43.23
C LEU A 346 62.97 -7.52 44.73
N ARG A 347 61.91 -7.68 45.54
CA ARG A 347 62.00 -8.01 46.96
C ARG A 347 62.61 -9.40 47.15
N THR A 348 63.70 -9.50 47.90
CA THR A 348 64.39 -10.78 48.18
C THR A 348 64.25 -11.23 49.64
N GLY A 349 63.53 -10.48 50.47
CA GLY A 349 63.28 -10.73 51.91
C GLY A 349 62.03 -10.02 52.42
N GLU A 350 62.04 -9.52 53.67
CA GLU A 350 60.84 -8.97 54.32
C GLU A 350 60.24 -7.75 53.59
N ASP A 351 61.05 -6.81 53.09
CA ASP A 351 60.53 -5.67 52.31
C ASP A 351 61.51 -5.05 51.29
N LEU A 352 62.78 -5.46 51.27
CA LEU A 352 63.84 -4.80 50.48
C LEU A 352 64.38 -5.69 49.35
N CYS A 353 64.89 -5.05 48.30
CA CYS A 353 65.68 -5.73 47.27
C CYS A 353 67.12 -5.94 47.75
N THR A 354 67.90 -6.78 47.06
CA THR A 354 69.28 -7.12 47.47
C THR A 354 70.17 -5.89 47.68
N SER A 355 70.06 -4.86 46.84
CA SER A 355 70.85 -3.62 47.00
C SER A 355 70.44 -2.81 48.23
N HIS A 356 69.13 -2.68 48.50
CA HIS A 356 68.64 -1.96 49.67
C HIS A 356 68.76 -2.75 50.97
N GLY A 357 68.66 -4.08 50.91
CA GLY A 357 68.94 -4.97 52.03
C GLY A 357 70.41 -4.90 52.43
N ALA A 358 71.33 -4.91 51.46
CA ALA A 358 72.76 -4.73 51.71
C ALA A 358 73.08 -3.34 52.28
N ALA A 359 72.46 -2.28 51.74
CA ALA A 359 72.63 -0.92 52.26
C ALA A 359 72.07 -0.75 53.69
N ALA A 360 70.90 -1.31 53.99
CA ALA A 360 70.31 -1.28 55.33
C ALA A 360 71.15 -2.07 56.35
N ALA A 361 71.65 -3.25 55.96
CA ALA A 361 72.55 -4.05 56.78
C ALA A 361 73.88 -3.34 57.06
N ALA A 362 74.46 -2.67 56.06
CA ALA A 362 75.70 -1.90 56.21
C ALA A 362 75.52 -0.64 57.08
N ALA A 363 74.33 -0.04 57.07
CA ALA A 363 74.00 1.14 57.87
C ALA A 363 73.65 0.82 59.34
N GLY A 364 73.65 -0.45 59.75
CA GLY A 364 73.27 -0.86 61.11
C GLY A 364 71.83 -0.51 61.50
N TYR A 365 70.99 -0.20 60.51
CA TYR A 365 69.62 0.25 60.73
C TYR A 365 68.72 -0.96 60.97
N THR A 366 68.35 -1.20 62.24
CA THR A 366 67.14 -1.97 62.56
C THR A 366 65.95 -1.22 61.97
N LEU A 367 65.23 -1.85 61.04
CA LEU A 367 64.00 -1.34 60.45
C LEU A 367 63.04 -0.87 61.56
N PHE A 368 62.97 0.45 61.77
CA PHE A 368 61.86 1.04 62.50
C PHE A 368 60.63 0.77 61.65
N HIS A 369 59.74 -0.09 62.16
CA HIS A 369 58.37 -0.17 61.69
C HIS A 369 57.82 1.25 61.57
N HIS A 370 57.60 1.72 60.33
CA HIS A 370 56.78 2.89 60.15
C HIS A 370 55.38 2.55 60.69
N PRO A 371 54.83 3.34 61.64
CA PRO A 371 53.43 3.20 62.02
C PRO A 371 52.56 3.42 60.77
N PRO A 372 51.42 2.71 60.65
CA PRO A 372 50.56 2.82 59.49
C PRO A 372 50.13 4.28 59.26
N PRO A 373 49.95 4.71 57.99
CA PRO A 373 49.43 6.05 57.72
C PRO A 373 48.09 6.25 58.43
N PRO A 374 47.78 7.46 58.94
CA PRO A 374 46.51 7.74 59.56
C PRO A 374 45.38 7.45 58.56
N THR A 375 44.48 6.56 58.95
CA THR A 375 43.21 6.31 58.25
C THR A 375 42.53 7.64 57.94
N PRO A 376 42.15 7.93 56.69
CA PRO A 376 41.32 9.09 56.39
C PRO A 376 40.01 9.00 57.19
N PRO A 377 39.42 10.13 57.64
CA PRO A 377 38.19 10.11 58.39
C PRO A 377 37.12 9.39 57.57
N ALA A 378 36.49 8.40 58.19
CA ALA A 378 35.36 7.69 57.63
C ALA A 378 34.31 8.71 57.21
N SER A 379 34.18 8.93 55.89
CA SER A 379 32.99 9.57 55.34
C SER A 379 31.84 8.63 55.66
N SER A 380 30.97 9.07 56.56
CA SER A 380 29.71 8.44 56.89
C SER A 380 28.80 8.47 55.66
N VAL A 381 29.04 7.58 54.71
CA VAL A 381 28.01 7.12 53.79
C VAL A 381 27.20 6.13 54.61
N GLY A 382 26.09 6.61 55.16
CA GLY A 382 25.14 5.78 55.89
C GLY A 382 24.75 4.56 55.05
N PRO A 383 24.36 3.45 55.68
CA PRO A 383 23.84 2.31 54.94
C PRO A 383 22.59 2.78 54.21
N THR A 384 22.71 3.05 52.91
CA THR A 384 21.57 3.07 52.01
C THR A 384 21.06 1.64 52.00
N LYS A 385 20.19 1.36 52.98
CA LYS A 385 19.20 0.30 52.86
C LYS A 385 18.41 0.68 51.61
N HIS A 386 18.82 0.17 50.46
CA HIS A 386 17.94 0.01 49.32
C HIS A 386 16.90 -1.03 49.74
N THR A 387 15.98 -0.62 50.63
CA THR A 387 14.65 -1.18 50.64
C THR A 387 14.06 -0.74 49.32
N THR A 388 14.21 -1.58 48.30
CA THR A 388 13.33 -1.53 47.15
C THR A 388 11.95 -1.81 47.71
N TYR A 389 11.28 -0.77 48.19
CA TYR A 389 9.85 -0.78 48.45
C TYR A 389 9.22 -0.86 47.05
N ILE A 390 9.19 -2.08 46.54
CA ILE A 390 8.34 -2.44 45.42
C ILE A 390 6.94 -2.21 45.97
N GLY A 391 6.28 -1.14 45.52
CA GLY A 391 4.94 -0.85 45.96
C GLY A 391 4.03 -2.06 45.66
N PRO A 392 2.94 -2.25 46.41
CA PRO A 392 1.98 -3.34 46.14
C PRO A 392 1.51 -3.42 44.67
N THR A 393 1.55 -2.28 43.98
CA THR A 393 1.24 -2.15 42.55
C THR A 393 2.31 -2.70 41.62
N GLU A 394 3.60 -2.53 41.93
CA GLU A 394 4.71 -3.07 41.14
C GLU A 394 4.83 -4.59 41.32
N GLU A 395 4.55 -5.10 42.52
CA GLU A 395 4.50 -6.54 42.78
C GLU A 395 3.32 -7.20 42.03
N ALA A 396 2.15 -6.56 42.01
CA ALA A 396 1.00 -6.99 41.22
C ALA A 396 1.28 -6.96 39.70
N LEU A 397 2.01 -5.96 39.21
CA LEU A 397 2.43 -5.90 37.80
C LEU A 397 3.43 -7.01 37.46
N GLY A 398 4.39 -7.28 38.37
CA GLY A 398 5.35 -8.37 38.23
C GLY A 398 4.68 -9.75 38.22
N LEU A 399 3.62 -9.95 39.01
CA LEU A 399 2.81 -11.17 38.99
C LEU A 399 2.07 -11.35 37.66
N ARG A 400 1.40 -10.31 37.16
CA ARG A 400 0.70 -10.36 35.86
C ARG A 400 1.65 -10.66 34.70
N LEU A 401 2.84 -10.07 34.69
CA LEU A 401 3.84 -10.34 33.66
C LEU A 401 4.39 -11.78 33.71
N ARG A 402 4.47 -12.39 34.90
CA ARG A 402 4.82 -13.82 35.04
C ARG A 402 3.70 -14.71 34.53
N GLU A 403 2.45 -14.46 34.91
CA GLU A 403 1.28 -15.21 34.43
C GLU A 403 1.10 -15.10 32.90
N GLU A 404 1.38 -13.93 32.32
CA GLU A 404 1.30 -13.71 30.88
C GLU A 404 2.42 -14.44 30.12
N ARG A 405 3.64 -14.47 30.68
CA ARG A 405 4.74 -15.29 30.17
C ARG A 405 4.39 -16.78 30.20
N GLU A 406 3.87 -17.27 31.33
CA GLU A 406 3.45 -18.66 31.48
C GLU A 406 2.32 -19.03 30.51
N ARG A 407 1.37 -18.11 30.26
CA ARG A 407 0.33 -18.28 29.22
C ARG A 407 0.93 -18.43 27.82
N MET A 408 1.90 -17.58 27.47
CA MET A 408 2.57 -17.64 26.17
C MET A 408 3.39 -18.93 26.00
N GLU A 409 4.08 -19.38 27.05
CA GLU A 409 4.82 -20.65 27.04
C GLU A 409 3.89 -21.86 26.92
N CYS A 410 2.73 -21.83 27.60
CA CYS A 410 1.72 -22.87 27.52
C CYS A 410 1.10 -22.93 26.11
N ALA A 411 0.77 -21.78 25.51
CA ALA A 411 0.28 -21.68 24.14
C ALA A 411 1.32 -22.21 23.12
N ALA A 412 2.59 -21.85 23.28
CA ALA A 412 3.67 -22.34 22.42
C ALA A 412 3.89 -23.86 22.54
N ARG A 413 3.70 -24.43 23.74
CA ARG A 413 3.73 -25.89 23.95
C ARG A 413 2.58 -26.57 23.20
N LEU A 414 1.37 -26.03 23.31
CA LEU A 414 0.17 -26.58 22.68
C LEU A 414 0.24 -26.50 21.14
N ASP A 415 0.81 -25.43 20.59
CA ASP A 415 1.08 -25.31 19.15
C ASP A 415 2.09 -26.36 18.65
N ARG A 416 3.17 -26.62 19.42
CA ARG A 416 4.13 -27.70 19.12
C ARG A 416 3.46 -29.08 19.13
N GLU A 417 2.63 -29.35 20.12
CA GLU A 417 1.87 -30.61 20.22
C GLU A 417 0.88 -30.77 19.05
N MET A 418 0.19 -29.69 18.67
CA MET A 418 -0.74 -29.69 17.53
C MET A 418 -0.02 -29.96 16.21
N ARG A 419 1.14 -29.33 15.97
CA ARG A 419 1.96 -29.62 14.78
C ARG A 419 2.50 -31.05 14.78
N ALA A 420 2.94 -31.56 15.93
CA ALA A 420 3.38 -32.95 16.05
C ALA A 420 2.24 -33.93 15.74
N TRP A 421 1.03 -33.64 16.21
CA TRP A 421 -0.15 -34.44 15.91
C TRP A 421 -0.52 -34.39 14.43
N GLU A 422 -0.52 -33.21 13.81
CA GLU A 422 -0.78 -33.07 12.36
C GLU A 422 0.27 -33.79 11.50
N ALA A 423 1.53 -33.77 11.92
CA ALA A 423 2.60 -34.52 11.26
C ALA A 423 2.38 -36.04 11.37
N ALA A 424 1.99 -36.52 12.56
CA ALA A 424 1.66 -37.93 12.78
C ALA A 424 0.43 -38.37 11.97
N ALA A 425 -0.61 -37.53 11.89
CA ALA A 425 -1.82 -37.80 11.12
C ALA A 425 -1.56 -37.89 9.59
N ARG A 426 -0.56 -37.17 9.08
CA ARG A 426 -0.12 -37.26 7.67
C ARG A 426 0.78 -38.47 7.40
N GLY A 427 1.44 -39.02 8.43
CA GLY A 427 2.46 -40.07 8.31
C GLY A 427 1.97 -41.51 8.44
N GLY A 428 0.73 -41.77 8.88
CA GLY A 428 0.21 -43.13 9.01
C GLY A 428 -1.31 -43.17 9.06
N GLY A 429 -1.92 -44.03 8.24
CA GLY A 429 -3.37 -44.25 8.13
C GLY A 429 -4.00 -44.90 9.36
N VAL A 430 -3.69 -44.41 10.56
CA VAL A 430 -4.31 -44.83 11.81
C VAL A 430 -5.53 -43.95 12.04
N HIS A 431 -6.70 -44.58 12.11
CA HIS A 431 -7.98 -43.92 12.36
C HIS A 431 -8.00 -43.36 13.79
N VAL A 432 -7.62 -42.10 13.98
CA VAL A 432 -7.59 -41.46 15.31
C VAL A 432 -9.02 -41.12 15.74
N ASP A 433 -9.45 -41.66 16.88
CA ASP A 433 -10.77 -41.44 17.47
C ASP A 433 -10.95 -39.96 17.89
N ARG A 434 -11.93 -39.28 17.29
CA ARG A 434 -12.25 -37.86 17.50
C ARG A 434 -12.59 -37.53 18.97
N ARG A 435 -12.98 -38.52 19.78
CA ARG A 435 -13.38 -38.33 21.18
C ARG A 435 -12.22 -37.88 22.07
N SER A 436 -10.99 -38.33 21.80
CA SER A 436 -9.80 -38.01 22.60
C SER A 436 -9.32 -36.55 22.48
N ARG A 437 -9.78 -35.82 21.43
CA ARG A 437 -9.45 -34.40 21.20
C ARG A 437 -10.17 -33.46 22.19
N ALA A 438 -11.42 -33.77 22.55
CA ALA A 438 -12.25 -32.90 23.40
C ALA A 438 -12.00 -33.07 24.90
N GLU A 439 -11.41 -34.20 25.33
CA GLU A 439 -10.98 -34.40 26.72
C GLU A 439 -9.64 -33.72 27.02
N ARG A 440 -8.70 -33.73 26.07
CA ARG A 440 -7.39 -33.07 26.25
C ARG A 440 -7.47 -31.54 26.34
N MET A 441 -8.38 -30.92 25.58
CA MET A 441 -8.61 -29.47 25.68
C MET A 441 -9.20 -29.04 27.05
N ARG A 442 -9.97 -29.91 27.73
CA ARG A 442 -10.57 -29.59 29.04
C ARG A 442 -9.59 -29.70 30.22
N SER A 443 -8.49 -30.45 30.05
CA SER A 443 -7.50 -30.64 31.11
C SER A 443 -6.65 -29.40 31.38
N CYS A 444 -6.53 -28.47 30.43
CA CYS A 444 -5.76 -27.23 30.62
C CYS A 444 -6.55 -26.12 31.32
N ASP A 445 -7.88 -26.07 31.14
CA ASP A 445 -8.74 -25.05 31.78
C ASP A 445 -9.05 -25.38 33.25
N SER A 446 -8.93 -26.64 33.66
CA SER A 446 -9.33 -27.08 35.02
C SER A 446 -8.33 -26.69 36.13
N GLY A 447 -7.19 -26.08 35.79
CA GLY A 447 -6.14 -25.69 36.74
C GLY A 447 -6.16 -24.23 37.23
N MET A 448 -7.01 -23.38 36.65
CA MET A 448 -7.05 -21.95 36.99
C MET A 448 -8.42 -21.60 37.59
N GLY A 449 -8.55 -21.79 38.91
CA GLY A 449 -9.71 -21.34 39.67
C GLY A 449 -9.77 -19.81 39.73
N LEU A 450 -10.37 -19.19 38.71
CA LEU A 450 -10.73 -17.78 38.73
C LEU A 450 -12.09 -17.62 39.41
N ALA A 451 -12.09 -17.04 40.60
CA ALA A 451 -13.30 -16.57 41.26
C ALA A 451 -13.90 -15.39 40.46
N SER A 452 -15.14 -15.53 40.02
CA SER A 452 -15.92 -14.44 39.42
C SER A 452 -16.22 -13.35 40.44
N PRO A 453 -15.97 -12.06 40.15
CA PRO A 453 -16.53 -10.97 40.93
C PRO A 453 -17.92 -10.60 40.37
N SER A 454 -18.97 -10.94 41.12
CA SER A 454 -20.29 -10.32 40.97
C SER A 454 -20.43 -9.16 41.97
N ASP A 455 -21.25 -8.20 41.55
CA ASP A 455 -21.94 -7.19 42.38
C ASP A 455 -21.18 -5.91 42.74
N TYR A 456 -21.34 -4.91 41.88
CA TYR A 456 -21.48 -3.52 42.31
C TYR A 456 -22.79 -2.96 41.75
N THR A 457 -23.79 -2.89 42.62
CA THR A 457 -25.05 -2.15 42.46
C THR A 457 -24.78 -0.64 42.56
N LEU A 458 -25.15 0.11 41.51
CA LEU A 458 -25.30 1.57 41.55
C LEU A 458 -26.62 1.91 42.25
N VAL A 459 -26.55 2.69 43.33
CA VAL A 459 -27.68 3.41 43.92
C VAL A 459 -27.61 4.85 43.43
N SER A 460 -28.80 5.36 43.10
CA SER A 460 -29.15 6.67 42.54
C SER A 460 -28.59 7.90 43.25
#